data_AF-A0A958SWQ7-F1
#
_entry.id   AF-A0A958SWQ7-F1
#
_cell.length_a   1.000
_cell.length_b   1.000
_cell.length_c   1.000
_cell.angle_alpha   90.00
_cell.angle_beta   90.00
_cell.angle_gamma   90.00
#
_symmetry.space_group_name_H-M   'P 1'
#
loop_
_entity.id
_entity.type
_entity.pdbx_description
1 polymer ?
#
loop_
_entity_poly.entity_id
_entity_poly.type
_entity_poly.pdbx_seq_one_letter_code
_entity_poly.pdbx_strand_id
1 'polypeptide(L)'
;MKTIPRLLLLFLLFSITMSYSQIVEIKVDYPKTKKVDTIDTYFGEKVADPYRWLEDDRSPETEAWVKEENKVTFDYLDKIPYREKLKNRLAEIWNYEKIG
;
A
#
# COMPACT_ATOMS: atom_id res chain seq x y z
N MET A 1 52.79 -1.20 16.76
CA MET A 1 51.76 -0.14 16.91
C MET A 1 51.33 0.47 15.56
N LYS A 2 51.03 -0.34 14.52
CA LYS A 2 50.68 0.14 13.16
C LYS A 2 49.42 -0.52 12.55
N THR A 3 48.68 -1.34 13.31
CA THR A 3 47.54 -2.13 12.81
C THR A 3 46.17 -1.47 13.04
N ILE A 4 46.08 -0.50 13.95
CA ILE A 4 44.88 0.26 14.31
C ILE A 4 44.22 0.99 13.11
N PRO A 5 44.93 1.64 12.16
CA PRO A 5 44.28 2.36 11.06
C PRO A 5 43.66 1.42 10.01
N ARG A 6 44.17 0.18 9.87
CA ARG A 6 43.60 -0.83 8.96
C ARG A 6 42.27 -1.38 9.48
N LEU A 7 42.15 -1.53 10.80
CA LEU A 7 40.92 -2.01 11.44
C LEU A 7 39.82 -0.95 11.41
N LEU A 8 40.18 0.33 11.56
CA LEU A 8 39.27 1.47 11.39
C LEU A 8 38.76 1.60 9.95
N LEU A 9 39.62 1.39 8.94
CA LEU A 9 39.21 1.43 7.53
C LEU A 9 38.23 0.29 7.17
N LEU A 10 38.44 -0.91 7.73
CA LEU A 10 37.54 -2.05 7.56
C LEU A 10 36.18 -1.84 8.24
N PHE A 11 36.16 -1.19 9.41
CA PHE A 11 34.92 -0.79 10.08
C PHE A 11 34.13 0.26 9.29
N LEU A 12 34.83 1.21 8.66
CA LEU A 12 34.23 2.26 7.83
C LEU A 12 33.66 1.72 6.51
N LEU A 13 34.30 0.70 5.93
CA LEU A 13 33.79 -0.02 4.75
C LEU A 13 32.56 -0.88 5.09
N PHE A 14 32.49 -1.44 6.30
CA PHE A 14 31.34 -2.22 6.78
C PHE A 14 30.11 -1.36 7.09
N SER A 15 30.29 -0.12 7.56
CA SER A 15 29.16 0.80 7.78
C SER A 15 28.60 1.38 6.49
N ILE A 16 29.42 1.57 5.45
CA ILE A 16 28.98 2.04 4.12
C ILE A 16 28.12 1.00 3.39
N THR A 17 28.36 -0.30 3.58
CA THR A 17 27.55 -1.36 2.95
C THR A 17 26.18 -1.55 3.63
N MET A 18 26.02 -1.11 4.88
CA MET A 18 24.76 -1.23 5.63
C MET A 18 23.71 -0.18 5.25
N SER A 19 24.09 0.86 4.49
CA SER A 19 23.18 1.90 3.98
C SER A 19 22.49 1.54 2.65
N TYR A 20 22.61 0.31 2.16
CA TYR A 20 21.78 -0.14 1.05
C TYR A 20 20.34 -0.26 1.56
N SER A 21 19.43 0.61 1.10
CA SER A 21 17.99 0.46 1.35
C SER A 21 17.58 -0.97 0.96
N GLN A 22 17.24 -1.77 1.97
CA GLN A 22 16.58 -3.05 1.75
C GLN A 22 15.27 -2.74 1.02
N ILE A 23 15.07 -3.29 -0.18
CA ILE A 23 13.75 -3.30 -0.80
C ILE A 23 12.87 -4.13 0.14
N VAL A 24 11.98 -3.47 0.87
CA VAL A 24 11.05 -4.14 1.78
C VAL A 24 10.00 -4.81 0.90
N GLU A 25 10.13 -6.11 0.71
CA GLU A 25 9.08 -6.92 0.11
C GLU A 25 7.91 -6.99 1.08
N ILE A 26 6.82 -6.29 0.76
CA ILE A 26 5.61 -6.30 1.57
C ILE A 26 4.69 -7.39 1.03
N LYS A 27 4.63 -8.53 1.72
CA LYS A 27 3.61 -9.55 1.46
C LYS A 27 2.23 -9.00 1.84
N VAL A 28 1.27 -9.19 0.95
CA VAL A 28 -0.13 -8.78 1.11
C VAL A 28 -1.03 -10.01 1.06
N ASP A 29 -1.84 -10.20 2.10
CA ASP A 29 -2.84 -11.25 2.16
C ASP A 29 -4.21 -10.60 1.90
N TYR A 30 -4.75 -10.80 0.69
CA TYR A 30 -6.02 -10.18 0.27
C TYR A 30 -7.23 -10.84 0.94
N PRO A 31 -8.28 -10.08 1.26
CA PRO A 31 -9.51 -10.65 1.79
C PRO A 31 -10.21 -11.49 0.72
N LYS A 32 -11.01 -12.46 1.16
CA LYS A 32 -11.80 -13.26 0.23
C LYS A 32 -13.03 -12.48 -0.20
N THR A 33 -13.14 -12.18 -1.50
CA THR A 33 -14.35 -11.60 -2.10
C THR A 33 -15.27 -12.70 -2.60
N LYS A 34 -16.52 -12.69 -2.12
CA LYS A 34 -17.58 -13.61 -2.57
C LYS A 34 -17.84 -13.43 -4.06
N LYS A 35 -18.11 -14.54 -4.74
CA LYS A 35 -18.65 -14.57 -6.11
C LYS A 35 -20.10 -15.04 -6.08
N VAL A 36 -20.94 -14.43 -6.91
CA VAL A 36 -22.33 -14.84 -7.13
C VAL A 36 -22.55 -15.21 -8.60
N ASP A 37 -23.65 -15.90 -8.91
CA ASP A 37 -23.92 -16.43 -10.25
C ASP A 37 -24.72 -15.46 -11.14
N THR A 38 -24.58 -14.15 -10.93
CA THR A 38 -25.25 -13.15 -11.77
C THR A 38 -24.70 -13.23 -13.19
N ILE A 39 -25.60 -13.43 -14.17
CA ILE A 39 -25.27 -13.49 -15.60
C ILE A 39 -26.32 -12.67 -16.35
N ASP A 40 -25.85 -11.73 -17.16
CA ASP A 40 -26.67 -10.97 -18.11
C ASP A 40 -26.51 -11.53 -19.53
N THR A 41 -27.47 -11.26 -20.42
CA THR A 41 -27.38 -11.64 -21.84
C THR A 41 -27.51 -10.42 -22.73
N TYR A 42 -26.47 -10.16 -23.53
CA TYR A 42 -26.40 -9.04 -24.47
C TYR A 42 -26.28 -9.58 -25.89
N PHE A 43 -27.26 -9.29 -26.75
CA PHE A 43 -27.26 -9.72 -28.16
C PHE A 43 -27.05 -11.24 -28.36
N GLY A 44 -27.54 -12.05 -27.42
CA GLY A 44 -27.38 -13.51 -27.42
C GLY A 44 -26.14 -14.02 -26.67
N GLU A 45 -25.20 -13.13 -26.29
CA GLU A 45 -23.98 -13.48 -25.56
C GLU A 45 -24.19 -13.38 -24.04
N LYS A 46 -23.80 -14.43 -23.31
CA LYS A 46 -23.87 -14.47 -21.84
C LYS A 46 -22.64 -13.82 -21.22
N VAL A 47 -22.84 -12.88 -20.30
CA VAL A 47 -21.77 -12.17 -19.59
C VAL A 47 -21.98 -12.35 -18.08
N ALA A 48 -21.03 -13.03 -17.42
CA ALA A 48 -21.07 -13.23 -15.98
C ALA A 48 -20.55 -11.98 -15.25
N ASP A 49 -21.27 -11.57 -14.21
CA ASP A 49 -20.88 -10.50 -13.30
C ASP A 49 -20.86 -11.01 -11.86
N PRO A 50 -19.78 -11.72 -11.47
CA PRO A 50 -19.73 -12.39 -10.18
C PRO A 50 -19.67 -11.45 -8.98
N TYR A 51 -19.52 -10.14 -9.21
CA TYR A 51 -19.37 -9.13 -8.17
C TYR A 51 -20.50 -8.10 -8.17
N ARG A 52 -21.60 -8.34 -8.90
CA ARG A 52 -22.79 -7.47 -8.94
C ARG A 52 -23.27 -7.03 -7.55
N TRP A 53 -23.08 -7.86 -6.53
CA TRP A 53 -23.47 -7.54 -5.15
C TRP A 53 -22.73 -6.32 -4.57
N LEU A 54 -21.54 -5.98 -5.07
CA LEU A 54 -20.80 -4.78 -4.68
C LEU A 54 -21.41 -3.48 -5.21
N GLU A 55 -22.36 -3.54 -6.16
CA GLU A 55 -23.04 -2.35 -6.69
C GLU A 55 -24.03 -1.74 -5.70
N ASP A 56 -24.52 -2.51 -4.71
CA ASP A 56 -25.30 -1.94 -3.61
C ASP A 56 -24.37 -1.33 -2.56
N ASP A 57 -24.11 -0.04 -2.73
CA ASP A 57 -23.23 0.79 -1.89
C ASP A 57 -23.76 1.01 -0.47
N ARG A 58 -25.03 0.67 -0.21
CA ARG A 58 -25.66 0.78 1.11
C ARG A 58 -25.82 -0.58 1.80
N SER A 59 -25.39 -1.67 1.16
CA SER A 59 -25.52 -3.00 1.76
C SER A 59 -24.51 -3.19 2.90
N PRO A 60 -24.87 -3.91 3.98
CA PRO A 60 -23.92 -4.29 5.01
C PRO A 60 -22.77 -5.17 4.49
N GLU A 61 -22.99 -5.94 3.43
CA GLU A 61 -21.96 -6.82 2.82
C GLU A 61 -20.89 -5.98 2.13
N THR A 62 -21.29 -4.97 1.34
CA THR A 62 -20.36 -4.04 0.68
C THR A 62 -19.61 -3.20 1.71
N GLU A 63 -20.30 -2.70 2.75
CA GLU A 63 -19.64 -1.97 3.85
C GLU A 63 -18.56 -2.82 4.53
N ALA A 64 -18.85 -4.09 4.83
CA ALA A 64 -17.89 -5.00 5.43
C ALA A 64 -16.70 -5.26 4.50
N TRP A 65 -16.95 -5.48 3.21
CA TRP A 65 -15.89 -5.67 2.22
C TRP A 65 -14.97 -4.46 2.09
N VAL A 66 -15.53 -3.24 2.03
CA VAL A 66 -14.76 -1.99 1.99
C VAL A 66 -13.86 -1.85 3.23
N LYS A 67 -14.34 -2.25 4.42
CA LYS A 67 -13.52 -2.23 5.64
C LYS A 67 -12.33 -3.18 5.55
N GLU A 68 -12.52 -4.39 5.05
CA GLU A 68 -11.44 -5.38 4.89
C GLU A 68 -10.40 -4.94 3.84
N GLU A 69 -10.85 -4.39 2.70
CA GLU A 69 -9.94 -3.85 1.68
C GLU A 69 -9.15 -2.63 2.17
N ASN A 70 -9.81 -1.74 2.90
CA ASN A 70 -9.14 -0.61 3.56
C ASN A 70 -8.10 -1.11 4.55
N LYS A 71 -8.40 -2.13 5.34
CA LYS A 71 -7.45 -2.70 6.30
C LYS A 71 -6.19 -3.19 5.59
N VAL A 72 -6.33 -3.98 4.52
CA VAL A 72 -5.19 -4.45 3.73
C VAL A 72 -4.39 -3.28 3.14
N THR A 73 -5.09 -2.27 2.63
CA THR A 73 -4.46 -1.09 2.05
C THR A 73 -3.65 -0.30 3.09
N PHE A 74 -4.24 0.01 4.25
CA PHE A 74 -3.54 0.74 5.30
C PHE A 74 -2.41 -0.08 5.93
N ASP A 75 -2.59 -1.39 6.14
CA ASP A 75 -1.53 -2.28 6.62
C ASP A 75 -0.31 -2.31 5.68
N TYR A 76 -0.52 -2.20 4.37
CA TYR A 76 0.56 -2.06 3.39
C TYR A 76 1.21 -0.67 3.48
N LEU A 77 0.38 0.37 3.45
CA LEU A 77 0.83 1.75 3.40
C LEU A 77 1.60 2.18 4.66
N ASP A 78 1.22 1.67 5.83
CA ASP A 78 1.86 1.97 7.12
C ASP A 78 3.28 1.39 7.22
N LYS A 79 3.62 0.41 6.36
CA LYS A 79 4.99 -0.13 6.27
C LYS A 79 5.93 0.77 5.47
N ILE A 80 5.44 1.82 4.81
CA ILE A 80 6.26 2.72 4.00
C ILE A 80 6.92 3.78 4.90
N PRO A 81 8.24 3.72 5.16
CA PRO A 81 8.87 4.51 6.24
C PRO A 81 8.83 6.03 6.04
N TYR A 82 8.69 6.49 4.79
CA TYR A 82 8.69 7.91 4.44
C TYR A 82 7.29 8.49 4.18
N ARG A 83 6.21 7.71 4.39
CA ARG A 83 4.83 8.15 4.15
C ARG A 83 4.47 9.40 4.95
N GLU A 84 4.75 9.43 6.25
CA GLU A 84 4.46 10.60 7.09
C GLU A 84 5.32 11.82 6.72
N LYS A 85 6.58 11.61 6.33
CA LYS A 85 7.44 12.70 5.83
C LYS A 85 6.84 13.36 4.59
N LEU A 86 6.33 12.55 3.65
CA LEU A 86 5.67 13.06 2.44
C LEU A 86 4.38 13.82 2.78
N LYS A 87 3.53 13.25 3.63
CA LYS A 87 2.30 13.90 4.10
C LYS A 87 2.56 15.28 4.72
N ASN A 88 3.56 15.38 5.60
CA ASN A 88 3.93 16.64 6.24
C ASN A 88 4.45 17.66 5.23
N ARG A 89 5.29 17.23 4.27
CA ARG A 89 5.81 18.12 3.23
C ARG A 89 4.71 18.65 2.33
N LEU A 90 3.74 17.80 1.96
CA LEU A 90 2.58 18.20 1.16
C LEU A 90 1.70 19.20 1.94
N ALA A 91 1.44 18.95 3.23
CA ALA A 91 0.66 19.87 4.06
C ALA A 91 1.30 21.25 4.16
N GLU A 92 2.63 21.31 4.31
CA GLU A 92 3.39 22.56 4.35
C GLU A 92 3.23 23.39 3.07
N ILE A 93 3.44 22.78 1.90
CA ILE A 93 3.37 23.50 0.61
C ILE A 93 1.94 23.82 0.18
N TRP A 94 0.96 23.06 0.66
CA TRP A 94 -0.45 23.30 0.35
C TRP A 94 -1.02 24.48 1.15
N ASN A 95 -0.41 24.79 2.30
CA ASN A 95 -0.84 25.85 3.21
C ASN A 95 -0.34 27.23 2.76
N TYR A 96 -0.90 27.72 1.65
CA TYR A 96 -0.70 29.09 1.16
C TYR A 96 -2.04 29.80 1.00
N GLU A 97 -2.01 31.13 0.95
CA GLU A 97 -3.20 31.96 0.74
C GLU A 97 -3.83 31.68 -0.64
N LYS A 98 -5.13 31.37 -0.65
CA LYS A 98 -5.89 31.12 -1.88
C LYS A 98 -6.93 32.22 -2.02
N ILE A 99 -6.67 33.14 -2.95
CA ILE A 99 -7.64 34.16 -3.36
C ILE A 99 -8.60 33.48 -4.35
N GLY A 100 -9.87 33.39 -3.96
CA GLY A 100 -10.97 32.86 -4.78
C GLY A 100 -11.83 33.98 -5.36
#